data_AF-A0A1R1LZ20-F1
#
_entry.id   AF-A0A1R1LZ20-F1
#
_cell.length_a   1.000
_cell.length_b   1.000
_cell.length_c   1.000
_cell.angle_alpha   90.00
_cell.angle_beta   90.00
_cell.angle_gamma   90.00
#
_symmetry.space_group_name_H-M   'P 1'
#
loop_
_entity.id
_entity.type
_entity.pdbx_description
1 polymer ?
#
loop_
_entity_poly.entity_id
_entity_poly.type
_entity_poly.pdbx_seq_one_letter_code
_entity_poly.pdbx_strand_id
1 'polypeptide(L)'
;MIGYYLGLVVFAVMFAWIVWGPITWLLLSIFTPKALLDKYFKEPHFTLTETYMMRGWPGFLMRTAIFGWSLILPSLGKKRQIKETWKYMPRWYAIALKIFIYGCMASLLIVATLMPILLLFDF
;
A
#
# COMPACT_ATOMS: atom_id res chain seq x y z
N MET A 1 -31.04 0.64 15.96
CA MET A 1 -29.87 0.09 16.68
C MET A 1 -28.78 -0.41 15.74
N ILE A 2 -29.07 -1.19 14.70
CA ILE A 2 -28.05 -1.75 13.80
C ILE A 2 -27.26 -0.67 13.03
N GLY A 3 -27.92 0.36 12.49
CA GLY A 3 -27.27 1.48 11.78
C GLY A 3 -26.21 2.21 12.63
N TYR A 4 -26.50 2.44 13.91
CA TYR A 4 -25.53 3.01 14.86
C TYR A 4 -24.24 2.19 14.98
N TYR A 5 -24.35 0.87 15.11
CA TYR A 5 -23.17 0.00 15.20
C TYR A 5 -22.40 -0.05 13.88
N LEU A 6 -23.09 -0.05 12.73
CA LEU A 6 -22.45 0.03 11.41
C LEU A 6 -21.70 1.36 11.26
N GLY A 7 -22.31 2.48 11.67
CA GLY A 7 -21.68 3.79 11.66
C GLY A 7 -20.42 3.86 12.53
N LEU A 8 -20.48 3.29 13.73
CA LEU A 8 -19.30 3.19 14.59
C LEU A 8 -18.17 2.39 13.94
N VAL A 9 -18.47 1.26 13.31
CA VAL A 9 -17.46 0.43 12.64
C VAL A 9 -16.82 1.19 11.47
N VAL A 10 -17.63 1.80 10.61
CA VAL A 10 -17.12 2.56 9.46
C VAL A 10 -16.27 3.75 9.91
N PHE A 11 -16.75 4.51 10.90
CA PHE A 11 -16.01 5.65 11.44
C PHE A 11 -14.69 5.22 12.09
N ALA A 12 -14.70 4.15 12.89
CA ALA A 12 -13.49 3.62 13.52
C ALA A 12 -12.46 3.17 12.48
N VAL A 13 -12.89 2.47 11.41
CA VAL A 13 -12.00 2.01 10.33
C VAL A 13 -11.41 3.19 9.57
N MET A 14 -12.22 4.20 9.23
CA MET A 14 -11.74 5.40 8.54
C MET A 14 -10.74 6.18 9.41
N PHE A 15 -11.07 6.42 10.68
CA PHE A 15 -10.21 7.20 11.58
C PHE A 15 -8.89 6.49 11.88
N ALA A 16 -8.93 5.16 12.10
CA ALA A 16 -7.72 4.37 12.27
C ALA A 16 -6.80 4.47 11.05
N TRP A 17 -7.33 4.42 9.83
CA TRP A 17 -6.53 4.52 8.61
C TRP A 17 -6.06 5.95 8.28
N ILE A 18 -6.80 6.99 8.67
CA ILE A 18 -6.36 8.38 8.54
C ILE A 18 -5.10 8.64 9.38
N VAL A 19 -5.04 8.07 10.58
CA VAL A 19 -3.90 8.27 11.50
C VAL A 19 -2.77 7.30 11.18
N TRP A 20 -3.04 5.99 11.22
CA TRP A 20 -2.00 4.97 11.13
C TRP A 20 -1.54 4.72 9.70
N GLY A 21 -2.37 4.96 8.69
CA GLY A 21 -2.05 4.70 7.29
C GLY A 21 -0.87 5.52 6.79
N PRO A 22 -0.94 6.87 6.83
CA PRO A 22 0.17 7.72 6.39
C PRO A 22 1.46 7.46 7.17
N ILE A 23 1.37 7.22 8.48
CA ILE A 23 2.53 6.95 9.34
C ILE A 23 3.19 5.63 8.93
N THR A 24 2.42 4.55 8.81
CA THR A 24 2.96 3.24 8.43
C THR A 24 3.50 3.23 7.01
N TRP A 25 2.82 3.92 6.07
CA TRP A 25 3.31 4.08 4.70
C TRP A 25 4.64 4.84 4.70
N LEU A 26 4.72 5.97 5.41
CA LEU A 26 5.94 6.76 5.51
C LEU A 26 7.11 5.95 6.08
N LEU A 27 6.88 5.22 7.17
CA LEU A 27 7.89 4.37 7.80
C LEU A 27 8.37 3.28 6.84
N LEU A 28 7.46 2.53 6.22
CA LEU A 28 7.82 1.52 5.22
C LEU A 28 8.60 2.14 4.06
N SER A 29 8.22 3.35 3.66
CA SER A 29 8.89 4.06 2.58
C SER A 29 10.30 4.53 2.93
N ILE A 30 10.53 5.02 4.14
CA ILE A 30 11.87 5.37 4.65
C ILE A 30 12.73 4.12 4.83
N PHE A 31 12.15 3.03 5.36
CA PHE A 31 12.85 1.78 5.61
C PHE A 31 12.92 0.85 4.38
N THR A 32 12.60 1.35 3.18
CA THR A 32 12.69 0.55 1.97
C THR A 32 14.13 0.06 1.78
N PRO A 33 14.37 -1.27 1.68
CA PRO A 33 15.73 -1.81 1.59
C PRO A 33 16.48 -1.29 0.37
N LYS A 34 17.72 -0.84 0.56
CA LYS A 34 18.59 -0.36 -0.54
C LYS A 34 18.82 -1.44 -1.60
N ALA A 35 19.01 -2.69 -1.18
CA ALA A 35 19.18 -3.83 -2.10
C ALA A 35 17.99 -4.01 -3.07
N LEU A 36 16.77 -3.69 -2.62
CA LEU A 36 15.58 -3.72 -3.46
C LEU A 36 15.61 -2.58 -4.50
N LEU A 37 16.02 -1.38 -4.07
CA LEU A 37 16.17 -0.22 -4.94
C LEU A 37 17.28 -0.45 -5.97
N ASP A 38 18.44 -0.93 -5.57
CA ASP A 38 19.57 -1.15 -6.48
C ASP A 38 19.29 -2.25 -7.52
N LYS A 39 18.40 -3.20 -7.19
CA LYS A 39 18.00 -4.27 -8.09
C LYS A 39 16.96 -3.80 -9.11
N TYR A 40 15.88 -3.17 -8.66
CA TYR A 40 14.71 -2.90 -9.51
C TYR A 40 14.55 -1.44 -9.88
N PHE A 41 15.14 -0.49 -9.15
CA PHE A 41 14.94 0.94 -9.37
C PHE A 41 15.98 1.51 -10.34
N LYS A 42 16.05 0.88 -11.52
CA LYS A 42 16.96 1.19 -12.63
C LYS A 42 16.41 0.62 -13.94
N GLU A 43 17.02 0.97 -15.07
CA GLU A 43 16.71 0.32 -16.34
C GLU A 43 17.01 -1.19 -16.30
N PRO A 44 16.21 -2.05 -16.95
CA PRO A 44 15.08 -1.77 -17.85
C PRO A 44 13.70 -1.63 -17.16
N HIS A 45 13.66 -1.64 -15.82
CA HIS A 45 12.40 -1.69 -15.05
C HIS A 45 11.73 -0.31 -14.89
N PHE A 46 12.56 0.73 -14.81
CA PHE A 46 12.16 2.13 -14.72
C PHE A 46 13.05 2.95 -15.63
N THR A 47 12.46 3.94 -16.30
CA THR A 47 13.22 4.94 -17.06
C THR A 47 14.01 5.85 -16.13
N LEU A 48 15.05 6.51 -16.67
CA LEU A 48 15.87 7.45 -15.91
C LEU A 48 15.03 8.62 -15.35
N THR A 49 14.03 9.07 -16.10
CA THR A 49 13.07 10.11 -15.70
C THR A 49 12.16 9.66 -14.55
N GLU A 50 11.55 8.47 -14.63
CA GLU A 50 10.77 7.90 -13.53
C GLU A 50 11.63 7.74 -12.28
N THR A 51 12.87 7.30 -12.47
CA THR A 51 13.85 7.11 -11.39
C THR A 51 14.15 8.42 -10.67
N TYR A 52 14.36 9.49 -11.43
CA TYR A 52 14.60 10.82 -10.89
C TYR A 52 13.37 11.37 -10.15
N MET A 53 12.19 11.27 -10.77
CA MET A 53 10.93 11.76 -10.20
C MET A 53 10.59 11.05 -8.88
N MET A 54 10.78 9.73 -8.82
CA MET A 54 10.48 8.97 -7.62
C MET A 54 11.56 9.07 -6.56
N ARG A 55 12.75 9.66 -6.85
CA ARG A 55 13.85 9.78 -5.89
C ARG A 55 13.51 10.68 -4.70
N GLY A 56 12.72 11.74 -4.93
CA GLY A 56 12.33 12.73 -3.92
C GLY A 56 10.96 12.49 -3.26
N TRP A 57 10.54 13.41 -2.40
CA TRP A 57 9.18 13.48 -1.86
C TRP A 57 8.21 14.04 -2.92
N PRO A 58 7.00 13.48 -3.12
CA PRO A 58 6.42 12.28 -2.49
C PRO A 58 6.72 10.98 -3.26
N GLY A 59 7.53 11.06 -4.30
CA GLY A 59 7.80 9.96 -5.22
C GLY A 59 8.38 8.69 -4.58
N PHE A 60 9.08 8.80 -3.44
CA PHE A 60 9.57 7.63 -2.72
C PHE A 60 8.46 6.79 -2.09
N LEU A 61 7.30 7.40 -1.77
CA LEU A 61 6.11 6.68 -1.32
C LEU A 61 5.55 5.78 -2.44
N MET A 62 5.61 6.27 -3.69
CA MET A 62 5.16 5.50 -4.86
C MET A 62 6.00 4.24 -5.07
N ARG A 63 7.31 4.29 -4.81
CA ARG A 63 8.18 3.11 -4.92
C ARG A 63 7.73 1.99 -3.99
N THR A 64 7.41 2.34 -2.74
CA THR A 64 6.90 1.38 -1.74
C THR A 64 5.57 0.78 -2.16
N ALA A 65 4.67 1.60 -2.71
CA ALA A 65 3.41 1.11 -3.26
C ALA A 65 3.66 0.10 -4.40
N ILE A 66 4.54 0.42 -5.36
CA ILE A 66 4.88 -0.48 -6.47
C ILE A 66 5.44 -1.81 -5.97
N PHE A 67 6.38 -1.77 -5.01
CA PHE A 67 6.95 -2.99 -4.44
C PHE A 67 5.92 -3.82 -3.70
N GLY A 68 5.05 -3.20 -2.92
CA GLY A 68 4.02 -3.95 -2.21
C GLY A 68 2.99 -4.55 -3.17
N TRP A 69 2.57 -3.84 -4.21
CA TRP A 69 1.71 -4.40 -5.26
C TRP A 69 2.38 -5.58 -5.96
N SER A 70 3.68 -5.47 -6.28
CA SER A 70 4.43 -6.57 -6.90
C SER A 70 4.55 -7.82 -6.00
N LEU A 71 4.50 -7.62 -4.68
CA LEU A 71 4.62 -8.68 -3.68
C LEU A 71 3.31 -9.46 -3.51
N ILE A 72 2.16 -8.81 -3.68
CA ILE A 72 0.83 -9.41 -3.56
C ILE A 72 0.31 -9.92 -4.90
N LEU A 73 0.53 -9.14 -5.96
CA LEU A 73 0.09 -9.42 -7.32
C LEU A 73 1.32 -9.46 -8.24
N PRO A 74 2.01 -10.61 -8.33
CA PRO A 74 3.20 -10.75 -9.19
C PRO A 74 2.88 -10.55 -10.69
N SER A 75 1.59 -10.65 -11.07
CA SER A 75 1.11 -10.32 -12.42
C SER A 75 1.28 -8.83 -12.77
N LEU A 76 1.08 -7.92 -11.82
CA LEU A 76 1.27 -6.48 -12.03
C LEU A 76 2.74 -6.11 -12.25
N GLY A 77 3.65 -6.88 -11.64
CA GLY A 77 5.09 -6.78 -11.85
C GLY A 77 5.57 -7.31 -13.21
N LYS A 78 4.73 -8.07 -13.94
CA LYS A 78 5.13 -8.78 -15.18
C LYS A 78 5.52 -7.81 -16.31
N LYS A 79 4.80 -6.70 -16.47
CA LYS A 79 5.10 -5.68 -17.50
C LYS A 79 6.43 -4.98 -17.26
N ARG A 80 6.77 -4.74 -15.99
CA ARG A 80 8.05 -4.12 -15.58
C ARG A 80 9.11 -5.15 -15.23
N GLN A 81 8.89 -6.45 -15.44
CA GLN A 81 9.79 -7.55 -15.06
C GLN A 81 10.22 -7.56 -13.57
N ILE A 82 9.41 -6.99 -12.68
CA ILE A 82 9.64 -6.99 -11.24
C ILE A 82 9.13 -8.33 -10.69
N LYS A 83 10.03 -9.28 -10.47
CA LYS A 83 9.73 -10.63 -9.96
C LYS A 83 10.52 -10.90 -8.70
N GLU A 84 9.96 -11.66 -7.76
CA GLU A 84 10.66 -12.15 -6.57
C GLU A 84 11.26 -11.06 -5.66
N THR A 85 10.56 -9.93 -5.50
CA THR A 85 11.01 -8.81 -4.65
C THR A 85 11.31 -9.24 -3.21
N TRP A 86 10.64 -10.28 -2.72
CA TRP A 86 10.87 -10.89 -1.41
C TRP A 86 12.31 -11.39 -1.18
N LYS A 87 13.09 -11.69 -2.22
CA LYS A 87 14.50 -12.10 -2.10
C LYS A 87 15.44 -10.95 -1.71
N TYR A 88 15.05 -9.71 -2.01
CA TYR A 88 15.88 -8.52 -1.85
C TYR A 88 15.42 -7.62 -0.69
N MET A 89 14.53 -8.13 0.15
CA MET A 89 14.04 -7.43 1.33
C MET A 89 14.08 -8.34 2.57
N PRO A 90 14.30 -7.79 3.77
CA PRO A 90 14.16 -8.55 5.00
C PRO A 90 12.75 -9.12 5.18
N ARG A 91 12.63 -10.28 5.81
CA ARG A 91 11.32 -10.93 6.05
C ARG A 91 10.36 -10.04 6.83
N TRP A 92 10.85 -9.31 7.85
CA TRP A 92 10.02 -8.40 8.63
C TRP A 92 9.41 -7.29 7.76
N TYR A 93 10.18 -6.75 6.82
CA TYR A 93 9.73 -5.71 5.90
C TYR A 93 8.69 -6.25 4.92
N ALA A 94 8.92 -7.45 4.36
CA ALA A 94 7.96 -8.11 3.49
C ALA A 94 6.63 -8.37 4.20
N ILE A 95 6.67 -8.82 5.46
CA ILE A 95 5.48 -9.06 6.27
C ILE A 95 4.75 -7.73 6.55
N ALA A 96 5.47 -6.71 7.01
CA ALA A 96 4.89 -5.41 7.30
C ALA A 96 4.24 -4.77 6.05
N LEU A 97 4.88 -4.86 4.88
CA LEU A 97 4.35 -4.35 3.63
C LEU A 97 3.10 -5.12 3.16
N LYS A 98 3.05 -6.44 3.37
CA LYS A 98 1.85 -7.25 3.11
C LYS A 98 0.70 -6.85 4.03
N ILE A 99 0.96 -6.75 5.34
CA ILE A 99 -0.05 -6.33 6.33
C ILE A 99 -0.60 -4.96 5.96
N PHE A 100 0.27 -4.02 5.60
CA PHE A 100 -0.13 -2.68 5.18
C PHE A 100 -1.08 -2.72 3.97
N ILE A 101 -0.71 -3.41 2.88
CA ILE A 101 -1.58 -3.44 1.69
C ILE A 101 -2.85 -4.24 1.92
N TYR A 102 -2.81 -5.39 2.59
CA TYR A 102 -4.04 -6.12 2.92
C TYR A 102 -4.95 -5.30 3.82
N GLY A 103 -4.38 -4.55 4.77
CA GLY A 103 -5.11 -3.62 5.61
C GLY A 103 -5.77 -2.49 4.81
N CYS A 104 -5.05 -1.89 3.85
CA CYS A 104 -5.61 -0.90 2.92
C CYS A 104 -6.73 -1.48 2.05
N MET A 105 -6.57 -2.70 1.53
CA MET A 105 -7.59 -3.36 0.72
C MET A 105 -8.83 -3.70 1.56
N ALA A 106 -8.64 -4.23 2.77
CA ALA A 106 -9.72 -4.57 3.68
C ALA A 106 -10.50 -3.32 4.11
N SER A 107 -9.81 -2.23 4.46
CA SER A 107 -10.49 -0.98 4.83
C SER A 107 -11.24 -0.36 3.66
N LEU A 108 -10.66 -0.36 2.46
CA LEU A 108 -11.36 0.06 1.24
C LEU A 108 -12.61 -0.79 0.99
N LEU A 109 -12.54 -2.11 1.15
CA LEU A 109 -13.70 -2.99 0.99
C LEU A 109 -14.78 -2.72 2.04
N ILE A 110 -14.40 -2.55 3.32
CA ILE A 110 -15.33 -2.24 4.40
C ILE A 110 -16.03 -0.90 4.13
N VAL A 111 -15.28 0.15 3.80
CA VAL A 111 -15.85 1.47 3.53
C VAL A 111 -16.72 1.42 2.27
N ALA A 112 -16.25 0.80 1.18
CA ALA A 112 -17.00 0.72 -0.08
C ALA A 112 -18.29 -0.10 0.02
N THR A 113 -18.37 -1.07 0.94
CA THR A 113 -19.56 -1.91 1.11
C THR A 113 -20.51 -1.37 2.18
N LEU A 114 -20.00 -0.94 3.33
CA LEU A 114 -20.82 -0.51 4.45
C LEU A 114 -21.28 0.95 4.33
N MET A 115 -20.51 1.85 3.69
CA MET A 115 -20.95 3.24 3.49
C MET A 115 -22.24 3.33 2.67
N PRO A 116 -22.38 2.66 1.51
CA PRO A 116 -23.64 2.70 0.76
C PRO A 116 -24.82 2.12 1.54
N ILE A 117 -24.60 1.04 2.28
CA ILE A 117 -25.64 0.45 3.14
C ILE A 117 -26.08 1.50 4.18
N LEU A 118 -25.14 2.16 4.85
CA LEU A 118 -25.45 3.19 5.83
C LEU A 118 -26.23 4.36 5.19
N LEU A 119 -25.80 4.83 4.02
CA LEU A 119 -26.46 5.92 3.30
C LEU A 119 -27.85 5.56 2.77
N LEU A 120 -28.13 4.29 2.48
CA LEU A 120 -29.42 3.83 1.93
C LEU A 120 -30.42 3.43 3.01
N PHE A 121 -29.97 3.07 4.22
CA PHE A 121 -30.83 2.52 5.28
C PHE A 121 -30.94 3.40 6.54
N ASP A 122 -30.09 4.43 6.71
CA ASP A 122 -30.19 5.43 7.79
C ASP A 122 -30.82 6.78 7.32
N PHE A 123 -31.43 6.81 6.12
CA PHE A 123 -32.33 7.88 5.63
C PHE A 123 -33.77 7.37 5.48
#